data_AF-A0A2G4I4E1-F1
#
_entry.id   AF-A0A2G4I4E1-F1
#
_cell.length_a   1.000
_cell.length_b   1.000
_cell.length_c   1.000
_cell.angle_alpha   90.00
_cell.angle_beta   90.00
_cell.angle_gamma   90.00
#
_symmetry.space_group_name_H-M   'P 1'
#
loop_
_entity.id
_entity.type
_entity.pdbx_description
1 polymer ?
#
loop_
_entity_poly.entity_id
_entity_poly.type
_entity_poly.pdbx_seq_one_letter_code
_entity_poly.pdbx_strand_id
1 'polypeptide(L)'
;MKYLLCLSAAFTTTSLTAADWSQWRGPNRDGHTSYSIAALPKEPKTLWSIPIGNGQASPLVVGDKVIYLDEQASQEVAHAVDLKTGKELWHTAVGESEPFENAYGTGPRCTPLVDGDRVYTQTCRGEFRCLALADGKVVWKTSFATDWDAPFFGNKSNAPEAKETASRRHGNNGSPVIDGDRIFVAVGSPTKGTLVAFDKKSGKVLWTAGKENTAYSALMVGTLAGVRQVVHLTGDSLMGVDVASGKILWQTPVKTGAKRHVLTPLLADNSVTISSSSIGLTKFSVSKDSGGLKVEPAWKNDKVKITLATPVLVNGHLYGLGTGGNKTEFICVDFKTGELKWSQPGFSDYAAVIATGDKLLVQDMAGTLTLLKASPEKFEELGRVQVCGNTWSHPAIADGKIYQRDKKQLFALEIGK
;
A
#
# COMPACT_ATOMS: atom_id res chain seq x y z
N MET A 1 -50.16 2.36 -33.27
CA MET A 1 -48.75 1.91 -33.27
C MET A 1 -47.88 3.02 -32.73
N LYS A 2 -47.40 2.92 -31.48
CA LYS A 2 -46.42 3.83 -30.88
C LYS A 2 -45.13 3.04 -30.73
N TYR A 3 -44.08 3.43 -31.44
CA TYR A 3 -42.75 2.85 -31.30
C TYR A 3 -42.02 3.55 -30.14
N LEU A 4 -41.65 2.78 -29.12
CA LEU A 4 -40.70 3.20 -28.08
C LEU A 4 -39.28 3.13 -28.67
N LEU A 5 -38.57 4.26 -28.72
CA LEU A 5 -37.12 4.26 -28.88
C LEU A 5 -36.47 3.93 -27.53
N CYS A 6 -35.86 2.75 -27.42
CA CYS A 6 -34.90 2.46 -26.36
C CYS A 6 -33.56 3.11 -26.72
N LEU A 7 -33.17 4.16 -25.98
CA LEU A 7 -31.78 4.62 -25.98
C LEU A 7 -30.93 3.61 -25.19
N SER A 8 -30.12 2.84 -25.90
CA SER A 8 -29.05 2.02 -25.32
C SER A 8 -27.90 2.94 -24.92
N ALA A 9 -27.72 3.16 -23.61
CA ALA A 9 -26.52 3.80 -23.08
C ALA A 9 -25.32 2.85 -23.24
N ALA A 10 -24.38 3.21 -24.12
CA ALA A 10 -23.12 2.50 -24.27
C ALA A 10 -22.25 2.80 -23.04
N PHE A 11 -22.09 1.80 -22.15
CA PHE A 11 -21.09 1.85 -21.09
C PHE A 11 -19.71 1.61 -21.71
N THR A 12 -18.90 2.66 -21.85
CA THR A 12 -17.48 2.53 -22.15
C THR A 12 -16.79 1.94 -20.91
N THR A 13 -16.44 0.66 -20.96
CA THR A 13 -15.52 0.06 -20.00
C THR A 13 -14.12 0.58 -20.30
N THR A 14 -13.61 1.50 -19.48
CA THR A 14 -12.19 1.85 -19.47
C THR A 14 -11.40 0.64 -18.99
N SER A 15 -10.85 -0.14 -19.91
CA SER A 15 -9.86 -1.16 -19.59
C SER A 15 -8.61 -0.46 -19.05
N LEU A 16 -8.12 -0.90 -17.88
CA LEU A 16 -6.79 -0.49 -17.43
C LEU A 16 -5.79 -0.82 -18.53
N THR A 17 -4.98 0.16 -18.91
CA THR A 17 -3.90 -0.07 -19.85
C THR A 17 -2.72 -0.68 -19.09
N ALA A 18 -1.86 -1.44 -19.77
CA ALA A 18 -0.68 -2.08 -19.15
C ALA A 18 0.32 -1.10 -18.49
N ALA A 19 0.04 0.22 -18.59
CA ALA A 19 0.79 1.33 -18.02
C ALA A 19 0.24 1.87 -16.68
N ASP A 20 -0.97 1.47 -16.26
CA ASP A 20 -1.59 2.07 -15.06
C ASP A 20 -0.92 1.60 -13.76
N TRP A 21 -0.72 2.53 -12.84
CA TRP A 21 -0.29 2.29 -11.46
C TRP A 21 -1.39 2.76 -10.52
N SER A 22 -2.50 2.01 -10.50
CA SER A 22 -3.78 2.43 -9.89
C SER A 22 -3.90 2.20 -8.39
N GLN A 23 -2.88 1.62 -7.76
CA GLN A 23 -2.94 1.28 -6.33
C GLN A 23 -1.57 1.18 -5.66
N TRP A 24 -1.61 1.04 -4.33
CA TRP A 24 -0.45 0.78 -3.48
C TRP A 24 0.45 -0.33 -4.04
N ARG A 25 1.74 -0.02 -4.26
CA ARG A 25 2.77 -0.94 -4.79
C ARG A 25 2.45 -1.53 -6.17
N GLY A 26 1.72 -0.79 -6.99
CA GLY A 26 1.50 -1.12 -8.40
C GLY A 26 0.31 -2.05 -8.63
N PRO A 27 0.08 -2.48 -9.89
CA PRO A 27 -1.14 -3.15 -10.32
C PRO A 27 -1.54 -4.37 -9.48
N ASN A 28 -0.55 -5.10 -8.97
CA ASN A 28 -0.74 -6.33 -8.20
C ASN A 28 -0.40 -6.17 -6.70
N ARG A 29 -0.04 -4.96 -6.24
CA ARG A 29 0.39 -4.64 -4.87
C ARG A 29 1.64 -5.38 -4.39
N ASP A 30 2.37 -6.00 -5.31
CA ASP A 30 3.56 -6.82 -5.06
C ASP A 30 4.88 -6.06 -5.29
N GLY A 31 4.80 -4.80 -5.73
CA GLY A 31 5.96 -3.96 -6.05
C GLY A 31 6.57 -4.28 -7.41
N HIS A 32 5.85 -4.87 -8.36
CA HIS A 32 6.34 -5.10 -9.72
C HIS A 32 5.80 -4.06 -10.70
N THR A 33 6.66 -3.65 -11.63
CA THR A 33 6.24 -2.94 -12.85
C THR A 33 6.37 -3.86 -14.08
N SER A 34 5.45 -3.70 -15.02
CA SER A 34 5.53 -4.31 -16.35
C SER A 34 6.60 -3.65 -17.23
N TYR A 35 6.99 -2.42 -16.89
CA TYR A 35 7.98 -1.66 -17.64
C TYR A 35 9.40 -2.13 -17.29
N SER A 36 10.20 -2.46 -18.30
CA SER A 36 11.61 -2.82 -18.11
C SER A 36 12.49 -1.57 -18.15
N ILE A 37 13.13 -1.23 -17.03
CA ILE A 37 14.10 -0.13 -16.95
C ILE A 37 15.49 -0.74 -17.15
N ALA A 38 16.07 -0.54 -18.33
CA ALA A 38 17.38 -1.10 -18.63
C ALA A 38 18.52 -0.36 -17.92
N ALA A 39 18.45 0.98 -17.89
CA ALA A 39 19.42 1.86 -17.24
C ALA A 39 18.76 3.17 -16.79
N LEU A 40 19.34 3.80 -15.77
CA LEU A 40 18.94 5.14 -15.34
C LEU A 40 19.68 6.23 -16.14
N PRO A 41 19.05 7.37 -16.44
CA PRO A 41 19.74 8.50 -17.03
C PRO A 41 20.72 9.13 -16.03
N LYS A 42 21.73 9.84 -16.54
CA LYS A 42 22.61 10.66 -15.68
C LYS A 42 21.85 11.78 -14.98
N GLU A 43 20.92 12.40 -15.71
CA GLU A 43 20.02 13.44 -15.21
C GLU A 43 18.61 13.12 -15.71
N PRO A 44 17.60 13.03 -14.82
CA PRO A 44 16.24 12.72 -15.22
C PRO A 44 15.60 13.97 -15.81
N LYS A 45 14.84 13.80 -16.90
CA LYS A 45 14.14 14.92 -17.53
C LYS A 45 12.83 15.18 -16.79
N THR A 46 12.71 16.36 -16.17
CA THR A 46 11.45 16.82 -15.59
C THR A 46 10.46 17.19 -16.69
N LEU A 47 9.32 16.51 -16.71
CA LEU A 47 8.20 16.80 -17.61
C LEU A 47 7.36 17.96 -17.06
N TRP A 48 7.05 17.87 -15.77
CA TRP A 48 6.42 18.92 -14.99
C TRP A 48 6.69 18.68 -13.50
N SER A 49 6.55 19.75 -12.71
CA SER A 49 6.40 19.65 -11.27
C SER A 49 5.38 20.67 -10.78
N ILE A 50 4.67 20.34 -9.71
CA ILE A 50 3.65 21.21 -9.09
C ILE A 50 3.87 21.29 -7.57
N PRO A 51 3.55 22.44 -6.94
CA PRO A 51 3.57 22.55 -5.49
C PRO A 51 2.45 21.69 -4.89
N ILE A 52 2.73 21.06 -3.75
CA ILE A 52 1.78 20.25 -2.98
C ILE A 52 1.94 20.50 -1.49
N GLY A 53 0.92 20.15 -0.71
CA GLY A 53 0.93 20.17 0.74
C GLY A 53 1.62 18.97 1.38
N ASN A 54 1.52 18.84 2.71
CA ASN A 54 2.13 17.74 3.46
C ASN A 54 1.48 16.38 3.16
N GLY A 55 2.17 15.28 3.46
CA GLY A 55 1.64 13.92 3.30
C GLY A 55 2.69 12.92 2.85
N GLN A 56 2.34 11.64 2.91
CA GLN A 56 3.19 10.50 2.54
C GLN A 56 2.47 9.50 1.61
N ALA A 57 1.18 9.72 1.32
CA ALA A 57 0.42 8.89 0.40
C ALA A 57 1.06 8.88 -0.99
N SER A 58 1.13 7.70 -1.60
CA SER A 58 1.76 7.55 -2.91
C SER A 58 0.90 8.15 -4.01
N PRO A 59 1.48 8.84 -5.01
CA PRO A 59 0.74 9.19 -6.20
C PRO A 59 0.37 7.90 -6.98
N LEU A 60 -0.64 8.01 -7.83
CA LEU A 60 -1.08 6.96 -8.74
C LEU A 60 -1.13 7.50 -10.16
N VAL A 61 -1.00 6.61 -11.14
CA VAL A 61 -1.18 6.94 -12.56
C VAL A 61 -2.30 6.08 -13.12
N VAL A 62 -3.32 6.70 -13.70
CA VAL A 62 -4.45 5.97 -14.29
C VAL A 62 -4.94 6.71 -15.54
N GLY A 63 -4.83 6.04 -16.70
CA GLY A 63 -5.18 6.63 -17.98
C GLY A 63 -4.41 7.92 -18.24
N ASP A 64 -5.12 9.03 -18.31
CA ASP A 64 -4.59 10.38 -18.56
C ASP A 64 -4.46 11.23 -17.29
N LYS A 65 -4.52 10.62 -16.09
CA LYS A 65 -4.53 11.32 -14.80
C LYS A 65 -3.46 10.83 -13.86
N VAL A 66 -2.94 11.76 -13.04
CA VAL A 66 -2.23 11.45 -11.81
C VAL A 66 -3.14 11.78 -10.63
N ILE A 67 -3.33 10.82 -9.73
CA ILE A 67 -4.10 10.99 -8.50
C ILE A 67 -3.13 11.09 -7.33
N TYR A 68 -3.29 12.09 -6.46
CA TYR A 68 -2.49 12.20 -5.24
C TYR A 68 -3.32 12.78 -4.09
N LEU A 69 -2.81 12.63 -2.88
CA LEU A 69 -3.36 13.28 -1.69
C LEU A 69 -2.30 14.13 -1.01
N ASP A 70 -2.73 15.27 -0.47
CA ASP A 70 -1.93 16.12 0.39
C ASP A 70 -2.78 16.71 1.53
N GLU A 71 -2.17 17.57 2.34
CA GLU A 71 -2.86 18.39 3.32
C GLU A 71 -2.89 19.85 2.87
N GLN A 72 -4.08 20.43 2.83
CA GLN A 72 -4.30 21.85 2.56
C GLN A 72 -5.32 22.41 3.55
N ALA A 73 -4.97 23.53 4.18
CA ALA A 73 -5.84 24.24 5.12
C ALA A 73 -6.47 23.31 6.19
N SER A 74 -5.64 22.44 6.79
CA SER A 74 -6.07 21.47 7.82
C SER A 74 -7.05 20.40 7.33
N GLN A 75 -7.18 20.20 6.03
CA GLN A 75 -7.93 19.10 5.42
C GLN A 75 -6.97 18.17 4.69
N GLU A 76 -7.23 16.87 4.73
CA GLU A 76 -6.67 15.95 3.74
C GLU A 76 -7.50 16.07 2.46
N VAL A 77 -6.82 16.29 1.33
CA VAL A 77 -7.44 16.61 0.04
C VAL A 77 -6.98 15.59 -0.99
N ALA A 78 -7.92 15.09 -1.79
CA ALA A 78 -7.63 14.27 -2.95
C ALA A 78 -7.64 15.14 -4.21
N HIS A 79 -6.67 14.92 -5.09
CA HIS A 79 -6.51 15.68 -6.33
C HIS A 79 -6.44 14.74 -7.53
N ALA A 80 -6.92 15.22 -8.68
CA ALA A 80 -6.52 14.71 -9.97
C ALA A 80 -5.85 15.82 -10.79
N VAL A 81 -4.74 15.49 -11.42
CA VAL A 81 -4.05 16.35 -12.38
C VAL A 81 -3.90 15.65 -13.71
N ASP A 82 -3.85 16.43 -14.79
CA ASP A 82 -3.56 15.93 -16.13
C ASP A 82 -2.15 15.32 -16.18
N LEU A 83 -2.04 14.09 -16.70
CA LEU A 83 -0.79 13.32 -16.73
C LEU A 83 0.33 14.04 -17.49
N LYS A 84 0.00 14.79 -18.54
CA LYS A 84 0.99 15.40 -19.45
C LYS A 84 1.46 16.76 -18.96
N THR A 85 0.61 17.49 -18.27
CA THR A 85 0.85 18.91 -17.94
C THR A 85 0.92 19.19 -16.44
N GLY A 86 0.46 18.27 -15.59
CA GLY A 86 0.35 18.49 -14.15
C GLY A 86 -0.73 19.49 -13.74
N LYS A 87 -1.54 19.98 -14.69
CA LYS A 87 -2.62 20.93 -14.38
C LYS A 87 -3.73 20.24 -13.59
N GLU A 88 -4.20 20.89 -12.54
CA GLU A 88 -5.32 20.40 -11.73
C GLU A 88 -6.60 20.28 -12.57
N LEU A 89 -7.24 19.12 -12.46
CA LEU A 89 -8.53 18.81 -13.06
C LEU A 89 -9.64 18.95 -12.02
N TRP A 90 -9.40 18.44 -10.81
CA TRP A 90 -10.28 18.59 -9.67
C TRP A 90 -9.52 18.35 -8.36
N HIS A 91 -10.07 18.88 -7.26
CA HIS A 91 -9.67 18.52 -5.90
C HIS A 91 -10.91 18.35 -5.02
N THR A 92 -10.81 17.58 -3.95
CA THR A 92 -11.91 17.33 -3.02
C THR A 92 -11.37 17.08 -1.62
N ALA A 93 -11.82 17.86 -0.64
CA ALA A 93 -11.54 17.61 0.76
C ALA A 93 -12.21 16.29 1.19
N VAL A 94 -11.41 15.35 1.72
CA VAL A 94 -11.87 14.00 2.08
C VAL A 94 -12.01 13.81 3.58
N GLY A 95 -11.43 14.70 4.38
CA GLY A 95 -11.65 14.80 5.82
C GLY A 95 -10.67 15.74 6.51
N GLU A 96 -10.92 16.02 7.78
CA GLU A 96 -9.99 16.79 8.61
C GLU A 96 -8.64 16.08 8.75
N SER A 97 -7.56 16.85 8.62
CA SER A 97 -6.20 16.37 8.80
C SER A 97 -5.84 16.28 10.28
N GLU A 98 -4.98 15.32 10.63
CA GLU A 98 -4.42 15.17 11.97
C GLU A 98 -2.99 15.75 12.03
N PRO A 99 -2.72 16.73 12.90
CA PRO A 99 -1.40 17.34 13.04
C PRO A 99 -0.47 16.47 13.90
N PHE A 100 0.05 15.37 13.33
CA PHE A 100 1.00 14.53 14.05
C PHE A 100 2.33 15.26 14.32
N GLU A 101 2.56 15.61 15.59
CA GLU A 101 3.82 16.15 16.11
C GLU A 101 4.93 15.08 16.21
N ASN A 102 5.31 14.47 15.08
CA ASN A 102 6.42 13.52 15.01
C ASN A 102 7.21 13.70 13.69
N ALA A 103 8.30 12.94 13.53
CA ALA A 103 9.18 13.04 12.35
C ALA A 103 8.46 12.78 10.99
N TYR A 104 7.26 12.19 11.01
CA TYR A 104 6.50 11.86 9.80
C TYR A 104 5.55 13.00 9.36
N GLY A 105 5.32 14.00 10.21
CA GLY A 105 4.58 15.23 9.88
C GLY A 105 3.07 15.07 9.71
N THR A 106 2.41 16.09 9.16
CA THR A 106 0.95 16.12 8.95
C THR A 106 0.56 15.50 7.61
N GLY A 107 -0.70 15.10 7.47
CA GLY A 107 -1.32 14.80 6.18
C GLY A 107 -1.49 13.32 5.83
N PRO A 108 -2.04 13.04 4.64
CA PRO A 108 -2.51 11.73 4.22
C PRO A 108 -1.35 10.75 4.09
N ARG A 109 -1.55 9.52 4.56
CA ARG A 109 -0.55 8.42 4.53
C ARG A 109 -1.04 7.18 3.81
N CYS A 110 -2.34 7.02 3.69
CA CYS A 110 -2.94 5.90 2.99
C CYS A 110 -2.94 6.19 1.49
N THR A 111 -2.31 5.31 0.72
CA THR A 111 -2.29 5.47 -0.75
C THR A 111 -3.71 5.24 -1.28
N PRO A 112 -4.24 6.12 -2.15
CA PRO A 112 -5.55 5.90 -2.74
C PRO A 112 -5.58 4.63 -3.58
N LEU A 113 -6.78 4.27 -4.02
CA LEU A 113 -7.03 3.17 -4.96
C LEU A 113 -7.97 3.68 -6.05
N VAL A 114 -7.68 3.37 -7.31
CA VAL A 114 -8.57 3.67 -8.43
C VAL A 114 -9.01 2.38 -9.09
N ASP A 115 -10.32 2.26 -9.33
CA ASP A 115 -10.90 1.14 -10.05
C ASP A 115 -12.05 1.66 -10.93
N GLY A 116 -11.91 1.45 -12.25
CA GLY A 116 -12.84 1.98 -13.24
C GLY A 116 -12.99 3.50 -13.14
N ASP A 117 -14.21 3.94 -12.83
CA ASP A 117 -14.61 5.35 -12.73
C ASP A 117 -14.66 5.86 -11.28
N ARG A 118 -13.99 5.17 -10.34
CA ARG A 118 -13.99 5.51 -8.90
C ARG A 118 -12.59 5.67 -8.33
N VAL A 119 -12.46 6.62 -7.41
CA VAL A 119 -11.28 6.83 -6.56
C VAL A 119 -11.68 6.57 -5.11
N TYR A 120 -10.92 5.73 -4.41
CA TYR A 120 -11.14 5.41 -3.01
C TYR A 120 -10.01 6.02 -2.17
N THR A 121 -10.38 6.76 -1.15
CA THR A 121 -9.44 7.49 -0.29
C THR A 121 -9.72 7.18 1.17
N GLN A 122 -8.67 7.15 1.98
CA GLN A 122 -8.77 6.99 3.43
C GLN A 122 -7.88 8.03 4.12
N THR A 123 -8.48 8.81 5.02
CA THR A 123 -7.69 9.76 5.82
C THR A 123 -7.03 9.11 7.02
N CYS A 124 -6.06 9.78 7.63
CA CYS A 124 -5.47 9.30 8.88
C CYS A 124 -6.50 9.14 10.01
N ARG A 125 -7.59 9.92 9.98
CA ARG A 125 -8.70 9.83 10.94
C ARG A 125 -9.70 8.71 10.63
N GLY A 126 -9.52 7.97 9.54
CA GLY A 126 -10.42 6.89 9.14
C GLY A 126 -11.67 7.37 8.40
N GLU A 127 -11.59 8.52 7.74
CA GLU A 127 -12.63 8.94 6.80
C GLU A 127 -12.40 8.23 5.48
N PHE A 128 -13.29 7.29 5.15
CA PHE A 128 -13.24 6.54 3.91
C PHE A 128 -14.23 7.13 2.91
N ARG A 129 -13.78 7.45 1.71
CA ARG A 129 -14.58 8.07 0.65
C ARG A 129 -14.42 7.32 -0.66
N CYS A 130 -15.52 7.24 -1.39
CA CYS A 130 -15.54 6.89 -2.80
C CYS A 130 -15.90 8.15 -3.58
N LEU A 131 -15.03 8.54 -4.51
CA LEU A 131 -15.18 9.71 -5.36
C LEU A 131 -15.36 9.26 -6.81
N ALA A 132 -16.08 10.04 -7.62
CA ALA A 132 -16.09 9.86 -9.06
C ALA A 132 -14.76 10.33 -9.65
N LEU A 133 -14.10 9.49 -10.46
CA LEU A 133 -12.81 9.84 -11.08
C LEU A 133 -12.91 11.05 -12.02
N ALA A 134 -14.08 11.27 -12.62
CA ALA A 134 -14.30 12.32 -13.60
C ALA A 134 -14.22 13.73 -13.00
N ASP A 135 -14.76 13.94 -11.78
CA ASP A 135 -14.95 15.28 -11.21
C ASP A 135 -14.72 15.37 -9.70
N GLY A 136 -14.25 14.29 -9.05
CA GLY A 136 -13.93 14.26 -7.62
C GLY A 136 -15.15 14.20 -6.70
N LYS A 137 -16.39 14.22 -7.22
CA LYS A 137 -17.59 14.23 -6.38
C LYS A 137 -17.68 12.97 -5.52
N VAL A 138 -18.00 13.16 -4.24
CA VAL A 138 -18.26 12.07 -3.30
C VAL A 138 -19.49 11.29 -3.76
N VAL A 139 -19.31 10.00 -4.05
CA VAL A 139 -20.36 9.04 -4.41
C VAL A 139 -20.94 8.40 -3.15
N TRP A 140 -20.07 7.94 -2.26
CA TRP A 140 -20.47 7.41 -0.95
C TRP A 140 -19.33 7.59 0.06
N LYS A 141 -19.66 7.50 1.34
CA LYS A 141 -18.70 7.71 2.44
C LYS A 141 -19.03 6.86 3.65
N THR A 142 -18.02 6.57 4.45
CA THR A 142 -18.16 6.04 5.81
C THR A 142 -17.05 6.59 6.70
N SER A 143 -17.30 6.73 7.99
CA SER A 143 -16.33 7.12 9.00
C SER A 143 -16.08 5.97 9.97
N PHE A 144 -14.82 5.64 10.20
CA PHE A 144 -14.43 4.59 11.15
C PHE A 144 -14.91 4.92 12.56
N ALA A 145 -14.86 6.20 12.96
CA ALA A 145 -15.28 6.62 14.29
C ALA A 145 -16.81 6.58 14.44
N THR A 146 -17.56 7.18 13.52
CA THR A 146 -19.02 7.36 13.71
C THR A 146 -19.83 6.12 13.32
N ASP A 147 -19.43 5.43 12.26
CA ASP A 147 -20.23 4.33 11.71
C ASP A 147 -19.79 2.99 12.31
N TRP A 148 -18.50 2.88 12.70
CA TRP A 148 -17.87 1.62 13.09
C TRP A 148 -17.38 1.57 14.54
N ASP A 149 -17.57 2.62 15.34
CA ASP A 149 -17.08 2.70 16.72
C ASP A 149 -15.58 2.41 16.83
N ALA A 150 -14.81 2.61 15.75
CA ALA A 150 -13.38 2.42 15.75
C ALA A 150 -12.71 3.68 16.32
N PRO A 151 -12.05 3.60 17.48
CA PRO A 151 -11.55 4.78 18.16
C PRO A 151 -10.37 5.41 17.40
N PHE A 152 -10.46 6.73 17.19
CA PHE A 152 -9.32 7.54 16.77
C PHE A 152 -8.73 8.27 17.97
N PHE A 153 -7.53 7.86 18.39
CA PHE A 153 -6.92 8.40 19.61
C PHE A 153 -6.06 9.63 19.37
N GLY A 154 -5.47 9.78 18.18
CA GLY A 154 -4.54 10.88 17.87
C GLY A 154 -3.24 10.83 18.69
N ASN A 155 -2.28 11.68 18.33
CA ASN A 155 -0.92 11.62 18.89
C ASN A 155 -0.84 11.96 20.39
N LYS A 156 -1.81 12.71 20.91
CA LYS A 156 -1.79 13.29 22.26
C LYS A 156 -2.55 12.48 23.32
N SER A 157 -3.23 11.40 22.94
CA SER A 157 -4.01 10.61 23.90
C SER A 157 -3.12 9.82 24.87
N ASN A 158 -3.41 9.96 26.17
CA ASN A 158 -2.81 9.18 27.25
C ASN A 158 -3.71 8.05 27.75
N ALA A 159 -4.85 7.82 27.09
CA ALA A 159 -5.81 6.80 27.49
C ALA A 159 -5.15 5.40 27.48
N PRO A 160 -5.39 4.55 28.50
CA PRO A 160 -4.83 3.20 28.54
C PRO A 160 -5.12 2.38 27.28
N GLU A 161 -6.33 2.49 26.75
CA GLU A 161 -6.80 1.84 25.51
C GLU A 161 -6.16 2.39 24.23
N ALA A 162 -5.60 3.61 24.28
CA ALA A 162 -4.87 4.20 23.17
C ALA A 162 -3.46 3.60 23.03
N LYS A 163 -2.95 2.92 24.06
CA LYS A 163 -1.62 2.30 24.01
C LYS A 163 -1.60 1.22 22.92
N GLU A 164 -0.58 1.29 22.08
CA GLU A 164 -0.32 0.26 21.07
C GLU A 164 -1.45 0.09 20.04
N THR A 165 -2.04 1.20 19.60
CA THR A 165 -2.98 1.24 18.46
C THR A 165 -2.38 2.03 17.29
N ALA A 166 -2.77 1.66 16.07
CA ALA A 166 -2.36 2.38 14.87
C ALA A 166 -2.89 3.83 14.88
N SER A 167 -4.15 4.01 15.28
CA SER A 167 -4.86 5.29 15.28
C SER A 167 -4.30 6.33 16.25
N ARG A 168 -3.50 5.93 17.25
CA ARG A 168 -2.77 6.86 18.13
C ARG A 168 -1.53 7.46 17.46
N ARG A 169 -0.61 6.62 16.96
CA ARG A 169 0.75 7.12 16.65
C ARG A 169 0.89 7.71 15.24
N HIS A 170 0.28 7.07 14.25
CA HIS A 170 0.41 7.48 12.84
C HIS A 170 -0.91 7.48 12.06
N GLY A 171 -2.05 7.26 12.73
CA GLY A 171 -3.36 7.21 12.10
C GLY A 171 -3.67 5.88 11.42
N ASN A 172 -4.84 5.81 10.79
CA ASN A 172 -5.31 4.63 10.07
C ASN A 172 -4.65 4.55 8.68
N ASN A 173 -3.70 3.63 8.49
CA ASN A 173 -2.85 3.59 7.28
C ASN A 173 -2.93 2.27 6.48
N GLY A 174 -3.81 1.34 6.87
CA GLY A 174 -3.98 0.06 6.17
C GLY A 174 -4.74 0.23 4.85
N SER A 175 -4.01 0.38 3.74
CA SER A 175 -4.61 0.64 2.42
C SER A 175 -5.62 -0.45 2.01
N PRO A 176 -6.80 -0.06 1.48
CA PRO A 176 -7.85 -1.01 1.09
C PRO A 176 -7.43 -1.84 -0.11
N VAL A 177 -8.22 -2.86 -0.42
CA VAL A 177 -8.03 -3.70 -1.62
C VAL A 177 -9.38 -4.09 -2.23
N ILE A 178 -9.43 -4.22 -3.55
CA ILE A 178 -10.63 -4.62 -4.30
C ILE A 178 -10.49 -6.06 -4.81
N ASP A 179 -11.61 -6.80 -4.82
CA ASP A 179 -11.76 -8.05 -5.56
C ASP A 179 -13.18 -8.12 -6.14
N GLY A 180 -13.29 -8.10 -7.48
CA GLY A 180 -14.57 -8.03 -8.18
C GLY A 180 -15.35 -6.76 -7.81
N ASP A 181 -16.59 -6.93 -7.34
CA ASP A 181 -17.47 -5.83 -6.91
C ASP A 181 -17.28 -5.42 -5.43
N ARG A 182 -16.29 -6.00 -4.74
CA ARG A 182 -16.05 -5.77 -3.31
C ARG A 182 -14.84 -4.89 -3.09
N ILE A 183 -14.94 -3.99 -2.11
CA ILE A 183 -13.79 -3.32 -1.52
C ILE A 183 -13.68 -3.69 -0.04
N PHE A 184 -12.48 -4.11 0.36
CA PHE A 184 -12.16 -4.51 1.72
C PHE A 184 -11.39 -3.40 2.41
N VAL A 185 -11.85 -3.02 3.61
CA VAL A 185 -11.31 -1.91 4.38
C VAL A 185 -10.96 -2.39 5.79
N ALA A 186 -9.72 -2.14 6.20
CA ALA A 186 -9.19 -2.50 7.51
C ALA A 186 -9.60 -1.46 8.57
N VAL A 187 -10.90 -1.41 8.88
CA VAL A 187 -11.49 -0.43 9.81
C VAL A 187 -10.92 -0.55 11.22
N GLY A 188 -10.65 -1.77 11.68
CA GLY A 188 -10.07 -2.00 13.01
C GLY A 188 -11.03 -1.79 14.17
N SER A 189 -12.33 -2.06 14.00
CA SER A 189 -13.32 -1.97 15.07
C SER A 189 -13.42 -3.28 15.87
N PRO A 190 -13.12 -3.28 17.19
CA PRO A 190 -13.32 -4.46 18.02
C PRO A 190 -14.78 -4.86 18.24
N THR A 191 -15.73 -3.95 18.03
CA THR A 191 -17.15 -4.15 18.33
C THR A 191 -17.97 -4.46 17.08
N LYS A 192 -17.62 -3.88 15.93
CA LYS A 192 -18.39 -3.98 14.68
C LYS A 192 -17.67 -4.74 13.56
N GLY A 193 -16.35 -4.90 13.65
CA GLY A 193 -15.56 -5.63 12.65
C GLY A 193 -14.20 -5.00 12.38
N THR A 194 -13.14 -5.81 12.41
CA THR A 194 -11.78 -5.38 12.04
C THR A 194 -11.62 -5.15 10.55
N LEU A 195 -12.24 -6.04 9.76
CA LEU A 195 -12.26 -6.01 8.30
C LEU A 195 -13.70 -5.90 7.84
N VAL A 196 -13.96 -4.95 6.94
CA VAL A 196 -15.30 -4.72 6.39
C VAL A 196 -15.26 -4.83 4.88
N ALA A 197 -16.19 -5.60 4.32
CA ALA A 197 -16.41 -5.64 2.88
C ALA A 197 -17.61 -4.76 2.51
N PHE A 198 -17.39 -3.86 1.58
CA PHE A 198 -18.44 -3.04 0.98
C PHE A 198 -18.64 -3.41 -0.49
N ASP A 199 -19.86 -3.23 -0.98
CA ASP A 199 -20.09 -3.06 -2.41
C ASP A 199 -19.32 -1.81 -2.85
N LYS A 200 -18.38 -1.97 -3.79
CA LYS A 200 -17.46 -0.89 -4.16
C LYS A 200 -18.19 0.30 -4.80
N LYS A 201 -19.34 0.08 -5.43
CA LYS A 201 -20.09 1.12 -6.16
C LYS A 201 -21.01 1.90 -5.24
N SER A 202 -21.70 1.23 -4.32
CA SER A 202 -22.74 1.83 -3.48
C SER A 202 -22.32 2.10 -2.04
N GLY A 203 -21.23 1.50 -1.57
CA GLY A 203 -20.83 1.56 -0.16
C GLY A 203 -21.71 0.73 0.77
N LYS A 204 -22.55 -0.17 0.24
CA LYS A 204 -23.38 -1.05 1.07
C LYS A 204 -22.49 -2.09 1.74
N VAL A 205 -22.65 -2.27 3.05
CA VAL A 205 -21.96 -3.34 3.78
C VAL A 205 -22.42 -4.71 3.28
N LEU A 206 -21.46 -5.56 2.93
CA LEU A 206 -21.70 -6.94 2.51
C LEU A 206 -21.47 -7.91 3.66
N TRP A 207 -20.36 -7.75 4.38
CA TRP A 207 -20.03 -8.53 5.56
C TRP A 207 -18.96 -7.82 6.41
N THR A 208 -18.79 -8.28 7.65
CA THR A 208 -17.71 -7.86 8.55
C THR A 208 -17.00 -9.10 9.12
N ALA A 209 -15.73 -8.96 9.49
CA ALA A 209 -14.91 -10.03 10.05
C ALA A 209 -13.93 -9.51 11.11
N GLY A 210 -13.66 -10.34 12.13
CA GLY A 210 -12.69 -10.05 13.18
C GLY A 210 -13.17 -9.04 14.23
N LYS A 211 -12.44 -8.96 15.35
CA LYS A 211 -12.72 -8.07 16.50
C LYS A 211 -11.45 -7.46 17.12
N GLU A 212 -10.36 -7.46 16.37
CA GLU A 212 -9.07 -6.88 16.76
C GLU A 212 -8.93 -5.44 16.24
N ASN A 213 -8.07 -4.66 16.89
CA ASN A 213 -7.64 -3.38 16.32
C ASN A 213 -6.82 -3.63 15.05
N THR A 214 -6.89 -2.70 14.10
CA THR A 214 -6.02 -2.74 12.92
C THR A 214 -4.60 -2.28 13.26
N ALA A 215 -3.67 -2.65 12.40
CA ALA A 215 -2.31 -2.12 12.38
C ALA A 215 -2.14 -1.14 11.20
N TYR A 216 -0.90 -0.92 10.73
CA TYR A 216 -0.63 -0.10 9.55
C TYR A 216 -0.56 -0.93 8.25
N SER A 217 -0.57 -2.25 8.37
CA SER A 217 -0.46 -3.18 7.27
C SER A 217 -1.58 -2.99 6.25
N ALA A 218 -1.21 -2.86 4.97
CA ALA A 218 -2.16 -2.88 3.87
C ALA A 218 -2.69 -4.30 3.61
N LEU A 219 -3.90 -4.39 3.11
CA LEU A 219 -4.55 -5.67 2.78
C LEU A 219 -3.97 -6.27 1.49
N MET A 220 -4.03 -7.60 1.38
CA MET A 220 -3.77 -8.36 0.15
C MET A 220 -4.92 -9.31 -0.15
N VAL A 221 -5.14 -9.59 -1.43
CA VAL A 221 -6.05 -10.66 -1.86
C VAL A 221 -5.28 -11.66 -2.70
N GLY A 222 -5.41 -12.94 -2.37
CA GLY A 222 -4.70 -14.02 -3.05
C GLY A 222 -5.48 -15.32 -3.02
N THR A 223 -5.10 -16.25 -3.89
CA THR A 223 -5.59 -17.63 -3.80
C THR A 223 -4.56 -18.45 -3.04
N LEU A 224 -4.93 -18.95 -1.87
CA LEU A 224 -4.08 -19.77 -0.99
C LEU A 224 -4.75 -21.13 -0.79
N ALA A 225 -4.02 -22.19 -1.13
CA ALA A 225 -4.48 -23.58 -1.13
C ALA A 225 -5.85 -23.76 -1.82
N GLY A 226 -6.00 -23.11 -2.99
CA GLY A 226 -7.19 -23.20 -3.85
C GLY A 226 -8.39 -22.37 -3.38
N VAL A 227 -8.25 -21.52 -2.35
CA VAL A 227 -9.33 -20.65 -1.85
C VAL A 227 -8.93 -19.20 -2.01
N ARG A 228 -9.82 -18.34 -2.52
CA ARG A 228 -9.61 -16.88 -2.68
C ARG A 228 -9.88 -16.17 -1.36
N GLN A 229 -8.89 -15.44 -0.84
CA GLN A 229 -8.92 -14.91 0.53
C GLN A 229 -8.37 -13.49 0.59
N VAL A 230 -8.93 -12.67 1.46
CA VAL A 230 -8.32 -11.44 1.93
C VAL A 230 -7.38 -11.79 3.08
N VAL A 231 -6.12 -11.38 2.98
CA VAL A 231 -5.11 -11.58 4.03
C VAL A 231 -4.92 -10.26 4.77
N HIS A 232 -5.12 -10.29 6.08
CA HIS A 232 -5.02 -9.12 6.96
C HIS A 232 -4.07 -9.43 8.12
N LEU A 233 -3.04 -8.60 8.27
CA LEU A 233 -2.20 -8.56 9.45
C LEU A 233 -2.70 -7.44 10.37
N THR A 234 -3.46 -7.81 11.39
CA THR A 234 -4.06 -6.91 12.38
C THR A 234 -3.02 -6.50 13.42
N GLY A 235 -3.41 -5.82 14.49
CA GLY A 235 -2.53 -5.55 15.63
C GLY A 235 -2.06 -6.81 16.38
N ASP A 236 -2.83 -7.91 16.31
CA ASP A 236 -2.66 -9.08 17.20
C ASP A 236 -2.53 -10.43 16.45
N SER A 237 -2.92 -10.49 15.17
CA SER A 237 -2.94 -11.73 14.40
C SER A 237 -2.74 -11.53 12.90
N LEU A 238 -2.35 -12.62 12.24
CA LEU A 238 -2.45 -12.76 10.79
C LEU A 238 -3.66 -13.63 10.50
N MET A 239 -4.57 -13.18 9.63
CA MET A 239 -5.78 -13.90 9.27
C MET A 239 -6.00 -13.98 7.76
N GLY A 240 -6.64 -15.06 7.34
CA GLY A 240 -7.20 -15.21 6.01
C GLY A 240 -8.72 -15.27 6.09
N VAL A 241 -9.39 -14.43 5.32
CA VAL A 241 -10.85 -14.26 5.31
C VAL A 241 -11.37 -14.58 3.93
N ASP A 242 -12.41 -15.41 3.85
CA ASP A 242 -13.07 -15.73 2.59
C ASP A 242 -13.64 -14.46 1.94
N VAL A 243 -13.27 -14.22 0.68
CA VAL A 243 -13.66 -13.01 -0.08
C VAL A 243 -15.18 -12.87 -0.21
N ALA A 244 -15.89 -13.97 -0.40
CA ALA A 244 -17.32 -13.93 -0.69
C ALA A 244 -18.17 -13.73 0.57
N SER A 245 -17.85 -14.44 1.64
CA SER A 245 -18.69 -14.59 2.82
C SER A 245 -18.22 -13.84 4.06
N GLY A 246 -16.94 -13.43 4.13
CA GLY A 246 -16.37 -12.86 5.35
C GLY A 246 -16.03 -13.88 6.42
N LYS A 247 -16.16 -15.18 6.14
CA LYS A 247 -15.76 -16.24 7.07
C LYS A 247 -14.25 -16.19 7.29
N ILE A 248 -13.82 -16.08 8.55
CA ILE A 248 -12.42 -16.28 8.92
C ILE A 248 -12.08 -17.75 8.65
N LEU A 249 -11.17 -17.98 7.70
CA LEU A 249 -10.76 -19.31 7.27
C LEU A 249 -9.67 -19.88 8.17
N TRP A 250 -8.78 -19.00 8.62
CA TRP A 250 -7.72 -19.29 9.57
C TRP A 250 -7.26 -17.98 10.22
N GLN A 251 -6.69 -18.09 11.42
CA GLN A 251 -6.13 -16.98 12.17
C GLN A 251 -4.99 -17.51 13.04
N THR A 252 -3.82 -16.87 12.95
CA THR A 252 -2.65 -17.22 13.76
C THR A 252 -2.18 -16.01 14.56
N PRO A 253 -1.92 -16.14 15.87
CA PRO A 253 -1.44 -15.02 16.68
C PRO A 253 -0.09 -14.49 16.20
N VAL A 254 -0.01 -13.18 16.01
CA VAL A 254 1.21 -12.46 15.61
C VAL A 254 1.33 -11.22 16.48
N LYS A 255 1.85 -11.41 17.69
CA LYS A 255 1.87 -10.37 18.73
C LYS A 255 3.20 -9.64 18.75
N THR A 256 3.15 -8.32 18.79
CA THR A 256 4.32 -7.46 19.06
C THR A 256 4.01 -6.58 20.25
N GLY A 257 5.04 -6.18 21.00
CA GLY A 257 4.84 -5.30 22.17
C GLY A 257 4.15 -3.98 21.83
N ALA A 258 4.25 -3.53 20.57
CA ALA A 258 3.65 -2.28 20.11
C ALA A 258 2.44 -2.45 19.17
N LYS A 259 2.06 -3.68 18.81
CA LYS A 259 1.04 -4.00 17.79
C LYS A 259 1.24 -3.25 16.46
N ARG A 260 2.51 -3.01 16.12
CA ARG A 260 2.94 -2.22 14.95
C ARG A 260 3.33 -3.14 13.81
N HIS A 261 2.33 -3.64 13.11
CA HIS A 261 2.55 -4.34 11.86
C HIS A 261 2.40 -3.35 10.70
N VAL A 262 3.47 -3.15 9.94
CA VAL A 262 3.51 -2.15 8.85
C VAL A 262 3.50 -2.82 7.48
N LEU A 263 4.19 -3.95 7.35
CA LEU A 263 4.36 -4.59 6.05
C LEU A 263 3.04 -5.06 5.48
N THR A 264 2.85 -4.81 4.19
CA THR A 264 1.87 -5.54 3.38
C THR A 264 2.30 -7.01 3.33
N PRO A 265 1.44 -7.99 3.68
CA PRO A 265 1.81 -9.40 3.64
C PRO A 265 2.22 -9.81 2.22
N LEU A 266 3.25 -10.63 2.07
CA LEU A 266 3.67 -11.13 0.76
C LEU A 266 3.05 -12.50 0.52
N LEU A 267 2.34 -12.67 -0.61
CA LEU A 267 1.67 -13.92 -0.98
C LEU A 267 2.42 -14.57 -2.15
N ALA A 268 2.93 -15.78 -1.94
CA ALA A 268 3.53 -16.60 -2.99
C ALA A 268 3.58 -18.07 -2.55
N ASP A 269 3.54 -19.02 -3.49
CA ASP A 269 3.66 -20.47 -3.22
C ASP A 269 2.75 -21.01 -2.10
N ASN A 270 1.47 -20.63 -2.10
CA ASN A 270 0.52 -20.95 -1.02
C ASN A 270 1.06 -20.59 0.37
N SER A 271 1.75 -19.47 0.49
CA SER A 271 2.32 -19.01 1.74
C SER A 271 2.12 -17.51 1.94
N VAL A 272 2.23 -17.07 3.19
CA VAL A 272 2.19 -15.68 3.60
C VAL A 272 3.49 -15.35 4.31
N THR A 273 4.23 -14.37 3.82
CA THR A 273 5.44 -13.85 4.47
C THR A 273 5.20 -12.49 5.09
N ILE A 274 5.59 -12.34 6.35
CA ILE A 274 5.49 -11.11 7.14
C ILE A 274 6.81 -10.85 7.86
N SER A 275 6.99 -9.64 8.38
CA SER A 275 8.11 -9.31 9.26
C SER A 275 7.77 -8.15 10.18
N SER A 276 8.48 -8.06 11.29
CA SER A 276 8.52 -6.89 12.17
C SER A 276 9.84 -6.85 12.93
N SER A 277 10.13 -5.74 13.61
CA SER A 277 11.30 -5.61 14.48
C SER A 277 11.31 -6.59 15.66
N SER A 278 10.14 -7.06 16.09
CA SER A 278 10.00 -7.97 17.24
C SER A 278 9.94 -9.45 16.83
N ILE A 279 9.36 -9.76 15.67
CA ILE A 279 9.13 -11.15 15.24
C ILE A 279 10.21 -11.63 14.28
N GLY A 280 10.88 -10.74 13.57
CA GLY A 280 11.74 -11.12 12.45
C GLY A 280 10.92 -11.59 11.24
N LEU A 281 11.61 -11.95 10.17
CA LEU A 281 11.02 -12.40 8.92
C LEU A 281 10.49 -13.81 9.09
N THR A 282 9.21 -14.01 8.83
CA THR A 282 8.53 -15.31 9.02
C THR A 282 7.68 -15.62 7.81
N LYS A 283 7.77 -16.86 7.32
CA LYS A 283 6.91 -17.40 6.28
C LYS A 283 5.98 -18.43 6.90
N PHE A 284 4.69 -18.30 6.62
CA PHE A 284 3.66 -19.24 7.00
C PHE A 284 3.17 -19.98 5.77
N SER A 285 3.26 -21.31 5.75
CA SER A 285 2.63 -22.13 4.72
C SER A 285 1.13 -22.23 4.99
N VAL A 286 0.34 -22.18 3.92
CA VAL A 286 -1.10 -22.40 3.94
C VAL A 286 -1.40 -23.67 3.16
N SER A 287 -1.99 -24.64 3.82
CA SER A 287 -2.41 -25.91 3.22
C SER A 287 -3.90 -26.14 3.45
N LYS A 288 -4.48 -27.09 2.70
CA LYS A 288 -5.87 -27.51 2.85
C LYS A 288 -5.93 -29.02 2.98
N ASP A 289 -6.61 -29.49 4.01
CA ASP A 289 -6.93 -30.90 4.22
C ASP A 289 -8.45 -31.10 4.46
N SER A 290 -8.86 -32.29 4.90
CA SER A 290 -10.26 -32.61 5.19
C SER A 290 -10.86 -31.76 6.32
N GLY A 291 -10.04 -31.22 7.21
CA GLY A 291 -10.44 -30.34 8.31
C GLY A 291 -10.54 -28.86 7.93
N GLY A 292 -10.08 -28.48 6.74
CA GLY A 292 -10.14 -27.11 6.23
C GLY A 292 -8.76 -26.55 5.92
N LEU A 293 -8.64 -25.22 5.98
CA LEU A 293 -7.37 -24.53 5.76
C LEU A 293 -6.55 -24.54 7.06
N LYS A 294 -5.26 -24.82 6.93
CA LYS A 294 -4.29 -24.83 8.03
C LYS A 294 -3.15 -23.89 7.71
N VAL A 295 -2.63 -23.21 8.73
CA VAL A 295 -1.50 -22.28 8.61
C VAL A 295 -0.44 -22.62 9.63
N GLU A 296 0.80 -22.83 9.16
CA GLU A 296 1.93 -23.24 9.99
C GLU A 296 3.20 -22.47 9.60
N PRO A 297 4.09 -22.14 10.56
CA PRO A 297 5.39 -21.57 10.21
C PRO A 297 6.17 -22.53 9.31
N ALA A 298 6.51 -22.07 8.11
CA ALA A 298 7.39 -22.80 7.19
C ALA A 298 8.86 -22.61 7.60
N TRP A 299 9.22 -21.37 7.92
CA TRP A 299 10.50 -21.00 8.48
C TRP A 299 10.38 -19.63 9.16
N LYS A 300 11.36 -19.34 10.03
CA LYS A 300 11.50 -18.07 10.73
C LYS A 300 12.96 -17.66 10.80
N ASN A 301 13.24 -16.39 10.50
CA ASN A 301 14.55 -15.78 10.66
C ASN A 301 14.47 -14.54 11.56
N ASP A 302 14.83 -14.73 12.84
CA ASP A 302 14.79 -13.68 13.87
C ASP A 302 15.84 -12.57 13.68
N LYS A 303 16.89 -12.86 12.90
CA LYS A 303 17.97 -11.90 12.60
C LYS A 303 17.54 -10.92 11.51
N VAL A 304 16.69 -11.36 10.58
CA VAL A 304 16.15 -10.52 9.52
C VAL A 304 14.92 -9.79 10.00
N LYS A 305 15.05 -8.48 10.18
CA LYS A 305 13.97 -7.61 10.68
C LYS A 305 13.66 -6.55 9.65
N ILE A 306 12.57 -6.73 8.93
CA ILE A 306 12.04 -5.76 7.98
C ILE A 306 10.89 -5.03 8.67
N THR A 307 10.95 -3.70 8.72
CA THR A 307 10.07 -2.90 9.60
C THR A 307 9.12 -2.00 8.86
N LEU A 308 9.56 -1.33 7.78
CA LEU A 308 8.78 -0.25 7.15
C LEU A 308 8.43 -0.50 5.68
N ALA A 309 9.29 -1.16 4.91
CA ALA A 309 9.09 -1.37 3.48
C ALA A 309 8.95 -2.86 3.14
N THR A 310 7.84 -3.24 2.51
CA THR A 310 7.62 -4.63 2.07
C THR A 310 8.63 -4.99 0.98
N PRO A 311 9.36 -6.12 1.14
CA PRO A 311 10.30 -6.57 0.12
C PRO A 311 9.57 -7.02 -1.16
N VAL A 312 10.31 -7.11 -2.26
CA VAL A 312 9.84 -7.72 -3.50
C VAL A 312 10.42 -9.12 -3.65
N LEU A 313 9.62 -10.05 -4.17
CA LEU A 313 10.06 -11.40 -4.51
C LEU A 313 10.45 -11.45 -5.99
N VAL A 314 11.73 -11.68 -6.28
CA VAL A 314 12.24 -11.82 -7.65
C VAL A 314 13.03 -13.12 -7.73
N ASN A 315 12.69 -13.99 -8.68
CA ASN A 315 13.41 -15.24 -8.96
C ASN A 315 13.76 -16.07 -7.70
N GLY A 316 12.79 -16.25 -6.81
CA GLY A 316 12.94 -17.04 -5.58
C GLY A 316 13.67 -16.35 -4.42
N HIS A 317 13.95 -15.04 -4.53
CA HIS A 317 14.65 -14.28 -3.50
C HIS A 317 13.89 -13.01 -3.13
N LEU A 318 13.87 -12.69 -1.83
CA LEU A 318 13.30 -11.46 -1.30
C LEU A 318 14.38 -10.38 -1.27
N TYR A 319 14.07 -9.23 -1.84
CA TYR A 319 14.92 -8.04 -1.81
C TYR A 319 14.20 -6.88 -1.11
N GLY A 320 14.87 -6.25 -0.15
CA GLY A 320 14.28 -5.17 0.63
C GLY A 320 15.24 -4.61 1.66
N LEU A 321 14.73 -3.74 2.54
CA LEU A 321 15.51 -3.23 3.67
C LEU A 321 15.31 -4.10 4.92
N GLY A 322 16.40 -4.49 5.59
CA GLY A 322 16.31 -5.20 6.85
C GLY A 322 17.59 -5.33 7.68
N THR A 323 17.34 -5.90 8.88
CA THR A 323 18.24 -6.43 9.94
C THR A 323 18.76 -5.46 11.02
N GLY A 324 17.99 -5.30 12.11
CA GLY A 324 18.45 -5.60 13.49
C GLY A 324 19.28 -4.61 14.32
N GLY A 325 18.74 -3.42 14.65
CA GLY A 325 19.35 -2.45 15.58
C GLY A 325 19.33 -1.04 15.00
N ASN A 326 20.39 -0.25 15.24
CA ASN A 326 20.58 1.09 14.65
C ASN A 326 21.09 1.07 13.19
N LYS A 327 21.04 -0.08 12.50
CA LYS A 327 21.61 -0.25 11.16
C LYS A 327 20.57 -0.86 10.24
N THR A 328 20.10 -0.07 9.28
CA THR A 328 19.24 -0.54 8.19
C THR A 328 20.13 -0.88 6.99
N GLU A 329 20.00 -2.09 6.46
CA GLU A 329 20.79 -2.58 5.31
C GLU A 329 19.84 -3.03 4.20
N PHE A 330 20.30 -3.00 2.95
CA PHE A 330 19.60 -3.66 1.84
C PHE A 330 19.99 -5.13 1.82
N ILE A 331 19.02 -6.03 1.75
CA ILE A 331 19.21 -7.47 1.97
C ILE A 331 18.68 -8.29 0.81
N CYS A 332 19.27 -9.48 0.65
CA CYS A 332 18.72 -10.57 -0.14
C CYS A 332 18.49 -11.79 0.74
N VAL A 333 17.30 -12.37 0.69
CA VAL A 333 16.93 -13.56 1.46
C VAL A 333 16.38 -14.63 0.52
N ASP A 334 16.84 -15.86 0.64
CA ASP A 334 16.24 -17.00 -0.06
C ASP A 334 14.79 -17.22 0.42
N PHE A 335 13.83 -17.17 -0.50
CA PHE A 335 12.42 -17.23 -0.15
C PHE A 335 11.96 -18.62 0.33
N LYS A 336 12.67 -19.67 -0.08
CA LYS A 336 12.36 -21.05 0.27
C LYS A 336 12.87 -21.38 1.67
N THR A 337 14.06 -20.91 2.04
CA THR A 337 14.73 -21.28 3.30
C THR A 337 14.68 -20.19 4.37
N GLY A 338 14.49 -18.92 3.98
CA GLY A 338 14.61 -17.77 4.87
C GLY A 338 16.05 -17.37 5.18
N GLU A 339 17.04 -17.96 4.50
CA GLU A 339 18.46 -17.68 4.68
C GLU A 339 18.82 -16.29 4.13
N LEU A 340 19.49 -15.47 4.94
CA LEU A 340 20.10 -14.22 4.49
C LEU A 340 21.29 -14.56 3.59
N LYS A 341 21.20 -14.23 2.29
CA LYS A 341 22.27 -14.48 1.32
C LYS A 341 23.37 -13.42 1.40
N TRP A 342 22.96 -12.16 1.50
CA TRP A 342 23.87 -11.03 1.70
C TRP A 342 23.10 -9.83 2.27
N SER A 343 23.85 -8.90 2.86
CA SER A 343 23.37 -7.58 3.26
C SER A 343 24.36 -6.49 2.82
N GLN A 344 23.84 -5.29 2.55
CA GLN A 344 24.61 -4.14 2.07
C GLN A 344 24.24 -2.90 2.90
N PRO A 345 25.20 -2.31 3.64
CA PRO A 345 24.97 -1.05 4.35
C PRO A 345 24.93 0.15 3.39
N GLY A 346 24.50 1.31 3.92
CA GLY A 346 24.48 2.57 3.19
C GLY A 346 23.09 3.03 2.72
N PHE A 347 22.03 2.37 3.19
CA PHE A 347 20.64 2.74 2.94
C PHE A 347 20.04 3.45 4.15
N SER A 348 19.06 4.33 3.89
CA SER A 348 18.25 4.96 4.94
C SER A 348 17.27 3.96 5.58
N ASP A 349 16.60 4.38 6.65
CA ASP A 349 15.63 3.56 7.39
C ASP A 349 14.33 3.24 6.62
N TYR A 350 14.17 3.84 5.44
CA TYR A 350 13.12 3.51 4.48
C TYR A 350 13.66 3.53 3.05
N ALA A 351 13.08 2.66 2.22
CA ALA A 351 13.21 2.71 0.77
C ALA A 351 11.99 2.04 0.14
N ALA A 352 11.47 2.63 -0.93
CA ALA A 352 10.56 1.93 -1.82
C ALA A 352 11.37 0.99 -2.72
N VAL A 353 10.89 -0.24 -2.91
CA VAL A 353 11.56 -1.25 -3.75
C VAL A 353 10.59 -1.72 -4.81
N ILE A 354 10.95 -1.53 -6.07
CA ILE A 354 10.15 -1.91 -7.24
C ILE A 354 10.96 -2.88 -8.10
N ALA A 355 10.42 -4.05 -8.38
CA ALA A 355 11.00 -4.98 -9.33
C ALA A 355 10.65 -4.56 -10.78
N THR A 356 11.66 -4.58 -11.65
CA THR A 356 11.57 -4.26 -13.08
C THR A 356 12.35 -5.32 -13.87
N GLY A 357 11.66 -6.43 -14.17
CA GLY A 357 12.31 -7.63 -14.74
C GLY A 357 13.29 -8.27 -13.75
N ASP A 358 14.55 -8.40 -14.18
CA ASP A 358 15.67 -8.95 -13.38
C ASP A 358 16.43 -7.88 -12.57
N LYS A 359 15.86 -6.68 -12.46
CA LYS A 359 16.44 -5.53 -11.75
C LYS A 359 15.48 -5.00 -10.69
N LEU A 360 16.05 -4.19 -9.80
CA LEU A 360 15.34 -3.54 -8.71
C LEU A 360 15.58 -2.04 -8.81
N LEU A 361 14.49 -1.29 -8.74
CA LEU A 361 14.50 0.15 -8.60
C LEU A 361 14.25 0.47 -7.12
N VAL A 362 15.26 1.03 -6.46
CA VAL A 362 15.24 1.30 -5.02
C VAL A 362 15.28 2.80 -4.80
N GLN A 363 14.22 3.37 -4.22
CA GLN A 363 14.17 4.78 -3.89
C GLN A 363 14.35 4.98 -2.39
N ASP A 364 15.42 5.67 -1.98
CA ASP A 364 15.70 5.96 -0.58
C ASP A 364 14.90 7.18 -0.05
N MET A 365 15.03 7.46 1.25
CA MET A 365 14.37 8.61 1.87
C MET A 365 14.89 9.96 1.39
N ALA A 366 16.10 10.02 0.81
CA ALA A 366 16.64 11.25 0.26
C ALA A 366 16.10 11.56 -1.14
N GLY A 367 15.30 10.65 -1.72
CA GLY A 367 14.77 10.77 -3.07
C GLY A 367 15.76 10.33 -4.15
N THR A 368 16.82 9.61 -3.76
CA THR A 368 17.75 8.98 -4.72
C THR A 368 17.13 7.68 -5.21
N LEU A 369 17.16 7.49 -6.51
CA LEU A 369 16.75 6.28 -7.19
C LEU A 369 17.99 5.48 -7.58
N THR A 370 18.11 4.25 -7.09
CA THR A 370 19.22 3.35 -7.37
C THR A 370 18.70 2.13 -8.14
N LEU A 371 19.31 1.83 -9.28
CA LEU A 371 19.04 0.62 -10.05
C LEU A 371 20.03 -0.46 -9.65
N LEU A 372 19.51 -1.60 -9.20
CA LEU A 372 20.29 -2.76 -8.79
C LEU A 372 19.96 -3.94 -9.69
N LYS A 373 20.93 -4.84 -9.87
CA LYS A 373 20.64 -6.18 -10.38
C LYS A 373 20.00 -7.01 -9.27
N ALA A 374 18.94 -7.76 -9.57
CA ALA A 374 18.33 -8.72 -8.63
C ALA A 374 19.17 -10.00 -8.58
N SER A 375 20.38 -9.92 -8.00
CA SER A 375 21.32 -11.04 -7.90
C SER A 375 21.30 -11.65 -6.51
N PRO A 376 21.13 -12.98 -6.37
CA PRO A 376 21.24 -13.64 -5.07
C PRO A 376 22.70 -13.84 -4.63
N GLU A 377 23.66 -13.67 -5.53
CA GLU A 377 25.09 -13.92 -5.27
C GLU A 377 25.76 -12.75 -4.53
N LYS A 378 25.40 -11.51 -4.89
CA LYS A 378 25.97 -10.29 -4.32
C LYS A 378 25.11 -9.07 -4.60
N PHE A 379 25.34 -8.01 -3.84
CA PHE A 379 24.89 -6.67 -4.18
C PHE A 379 25.61 -6.16 -5.44
N GLU A 380 24.86 -5.66 -6.42
CA GLU A 380 25.39 -5.11 -7.67
C GLU A 380 24.56 -3.90 -8.11
N GLU A 381 25.14 -2.71 -7.95
CA GLU A 381 24.55 -1.46 -8.39
C GLU A 381 24.88 -1.18 -9.86
N LEU A 382 23.85 -0.83 -10.62
CA LEU A 382 23.91 -0.53 -12.05
C LEU A 382 23.90 0.98 -12.34
N GLY A 383 23.42 1.78 -11.39
CA GLY A 383 23.44 3.24 -11.48
C GLY A 383 22.51 3.87 -10.46
N ARG A 384 22.60 5.20 -10.31
CA ARG A 384 21.72 5.99 -9.44
C ARG A 384 21.49 7.39 -9.99
N VAL A 385 20.37 8.00 -9.60
CA VAL A 385 19.98 9.36 -9.99
C VAL A 385 19.09 10.02 -8.93
N GLN A 386 19.21 11.33 -8.73
CA GLN A 386 18.33 12.08 -7.82
C GLN A 386 17.00 12.40 -8.52
N VAL A 387 15.85 12.04 -7.92
CA VAL A 387 14.52 12.31 -8.51
C VAL A 387 13.65 13.28 -7.74
N CYS A 388 13.79 13.38 -6.41
CA CYS A 388 13.01 14.33 -5.61
C CYS A 388 13.75 14.67 -4.31
N GLY A 389 13.21 15.53 -3.45
CA GLY A 389 13.74 15.73 -2.10
C GLY A 389 13.38 14.60 -1.13
N ASN A 390 13.41 14.90 0.17
CA ASN A 390 13.11 13.93 1.20
C ASN A 390 11.66 13.39 1.09
N THR A 391 11.50 12.08 1.12
CA THR A 391 10.22 11.41 0.89
C THR A 391 10.07 10.10 1.66
N TRP A 392 8.85 9.78 2.09
CA TRP A 392 8.44 8.44 2.56
C TRP A 392 7.39 7.82 1.63
N SER A 393 7.14 8.46 0.49
CA SER A 393 6.15 8.04 -0.48
C SER A 393 6.74 6.98 -1.40
N HIS A 394 5.95 5.94 -1.69
CA HIS A 394 6.28 5.02 -2.77
C HIS A 394 6.05 5.72 -4.12
N PRO A 395 6.94 5.57 -5.11
CA PRO A 395 6.70 6.14 -6.43
C PRO A 395 5.68 5.32 -7.22
N ALA A 396 5.05 5.98 -8.18
CA ALA A 396 4.30 5.33 -9.26
C ALA A 396 5.18 5.28 -10.52
N ILE A 397 5.13 4.15 -11.22
CA ILE A 397 5.88 3.93 -12.46
C ILE A 397 4.89 3.65 -13.59
N ALA A 398 4.97 4.44 -14.66
CA ALA A 398 4.15 4.27 -15.85
C ALA A 398 4.93 4.73 -17.09
N ASP A 399 5.03 3.87 -18.11
CA ASP A 399 5.66 4.18 -19.42
C ASP A 399 7.03 4.88 -19.33
N GLY A 400 7.95 4.28 -18.55
CA GLY A 400 9.31 4.80 -18.35
C GLY A 400 9.40 6.12 -17.58
N LYS A 401 8.29 6.55 -16.98
CA LYS A 401 8.21 7.73 -16.14
C LYS A 401 8.00 7.32 -14.70
N ILE A 402 8.55 8.14 -13.82
CA ILE A 402 8.29 8.10 -12.39
C ILE A 402 7.46 9.32 -12.00
N TYR A 403 6.47 9.06 -11.16
CA TYR A 403 5.67 10.09 -10.52
C TYR A 403 5.93 9.98 -9.04
N GLN A 404 6.52 11.04 -8.48
CA GLN A 404 6.99 10.99 -7.11
C GLN A 404 6.83 12.34 -6.43
N ARG A 405 6.47 12.28 -5.16
CA ARG A 405 6.38 13.46 -4.30
C ARG A 405 7.52 13.55 -3.30
N ASP A 406 7.84 14.77 -2.92
CA ASP A 406 8.53 15.08 -1.66
C ASP A 406 7.61 15.90 -0.73
N LYS A 407 8.20 16.66 0.20
CA LYS A 407 7.46 17.50 1.14
C LYS A 407 6.81 18.75 0.52
N LYS A 408 7.22 19.16 -0.68
CA LYS A 408 6.84 20.44 -1.30
C LYS A 408 6.34 20.29 -2.72
N GLN A 409 6.78 19.27 -3.46
CA GLN A 409 6.47 19.12 -4.88
C GLN A 409 6.07 17.69 -5.23
N LEU A 410 5.20 17.59 -6.24
CA LEU A 410 4.96 16.37 -7.02
C LEU A 410 5.65 16.53 -8.38
N PHE A 411 6.41 15.51 -8.78
CA PHE A 411 7.19 15.49 -10.01
C PHE A 411 6.69 14.40 -10.95
N ALA A 412 6.73 14.67 -12.25
CA ALA A 412 6.76 13.66 -13.30
C ALA A 412 8.09 13.74 -14.05
N LEU A 413 8.82 12.62 -14.09
CA LEU A 413 10.17 12.56 -14.67
C LEU A 413 10.30 11.38 -15.61
N GLU A 414 11.04 11.54 -16.70
CA GLU A 414 11.51 10.40 -17.52
C GLU A 414 12.75 9.76 -16.86
N ILE A 415 12.73 8.45 -16.60
CA ILE A 415 13.81 7.74 -15.87
C ILE A 415 14.36 6.48 -16.55
N GLY A 416 13.95 6.16 -17.76
CA GLY A 416 14.59 5.06 -18.49
C GLY A 416 13.95 4.73 -19.83
N LYS A 417 14.76 4.15 -20.72
CA LYS A 417 14.32 3.44 -21.93
C LYS A 417 14.65 1.96 -21.80
#